data_AF-A0A5B8XS63-F1
#
_entry.id   AF-A0A5B8XS63-F1
#
_cell.length_a   1.000
_cell.length_b   1.000
_cell.length_c   1.000
_cell.angle_alpha   90.00
_cell.angle_beta   90.00
_cell.angle_gamma   90.00
#
_symmetry.space_group_name_H-M   'P 1'
#
loop_
_entity.id
_entity.type
_entity.pdbx_description
1 polymer ?
#
loop_
_entity_poly.entity_id
_entity_poly.type
_entity_poly.pdbx_seq_one_letter_code
_entity_poly.pdbx_strand_id
1 'polypeptide(L)'
;MTERKKSASERRAQNQASASAAYKKELEKFFSGQEVSGRLANLKDELKPEEGSAEAEWLAELEGLRKADFRGFVKDATAFVRAGKKLPNDEELLVRFLDHPSESITIKTLEHIVPILERKAWKKPAPLKNRLTTLSLAAEDPKTHALIAQIEAILG
;
A
#
# COMPACT_ATOMS: atom_id res chain seq x y z
N MET A 1 58.21 -10.61 -25.38
CA MET A 1 56.94 -10.68 -24.62
C MET A 1 56.80 -9.37 -23.86
N THR A 2 55.94 -8.46 -24.31
CA THR A 2 55.79 -7.12 -23.72
C THR A 2 54.54 -7.11 -22.84
N GLU A 3 54.72 -7.15 -21.51
CA GLU A 3 53.64 -6.97 -20.55
C GLU A 3 53.14 -5.52 -20.60
N ARG A 4 51.94 -5.31 -21.15
CA ARG A 4 51.24 -4.02 -21.09
C ARG A 4 50.78 -3.78 -19.64
N LYS A 5 51.53 -2.97 -18.89
CA LYS A 5 51.07 -2.44 -17.59
C LYS A 5 49.86 -1.53 -17.83
N LYS A 6 48.67 -2.01 -17.45
CA LYS A 6 47.42 -1.22 -17.45
C LYS A 6 47.62 0.07 -16.67
N SER A 7 47.24 1.18 -17.29
CA SER A 7 47.38 2.53 -16.77
C SER A 7 46.49 2.77 -15.54
N ALA A 8 46.84 3.73 -14.69
CA ALA A 8 46.10 4.04 -13.46
C ALA A 8 44.66 4.53 -13.74
N SER A 9 44.40 5.10 -14.92
CA SER A 9 43.06 5.53 -15.35
C SER A 9 42.17 4.34 -15.69
N GLU A 10 42.70 3.30 -16.35
CA GLU A 10 41.95 2.07 -16.65
C GLU A 10 41.55 1.32 -15.36
N ARG A 11 42.40 1.34 -14.32
CA ARG A 11 42.07 0.74 -13.01
C ARG A 11 40.97 1.52 -12.26
N ARG A 12 40.95 2.85 -12.38
CA ARG A 12 39.91 3.69 -11.76
C ARG A 12 38.55 3.52 -12.45
N ALA A 13 38.53 3.49 -13.78
CA ALA A 13 37.31 3.24 -14.56
C ALA A 13 36.73 1.84 -14.29
N GLN A 14 37.59 0.82 -14.19
CA GLN A 14 37.17 -0.55 -13.88
C GLN A 14 36.61 -0.68 -12.45
N ASN A 15 37.18 0.02 -11.47
CA ASN A 15 36.68 0.05 -10.08
C ASN A 15 35.37 0.82 -9.91
N GLN A 16 35.13 1.89 -10.69
CA GLN A 16 33.85 2.59 -10.68
C GLN A 16 32.74 1.77 -11.33
N ALA A 17 33.03 1.05 -12.43
CA ALA A 17 32.07 0.19 -13.10
C ALA A 17 31.70 -1.06 -12.27
N SER A 18 32.64 -1.61 -11.48
CA SER A 18 32.35 -2.72 -10.58
C SER A 18 31.55 -2.30 -9.34
N ALA A 19 31.81 -1.12 -8.79
CA ALA A 19 31.06 -0.57 -7.67
C ALA A 19 29.60 -0.26 -8.03
N SER A 20 29.34 0.27 -9.24
CA SER A 20 27.97 0.54 -9.71
C SER A 20 27.20 -0.74 -10.05
N ALA A 21 27.87 -1.76 -10.61
CA ALA A 21 27.26 -3.06 -10.87
C ALA A 21 26.93 -3.82 -9.58
N ALA A 22 27.79 -3.72 -8.56
CA ALA A 22 27.52 -4.29 -7.24
C ALA A 22 26.29 -3.64 -6.59
N TYR A 23 26.22 -2.31 -6.62
CA TYR A 23 25.08 -1.56 -6.08
C TYR A 23 23.77 -1.86 -6.82
N LYS A 24 23.80 -1.95 -8.15
CA LYS A 24 22.61 -2.32 -8.94
C LYS A 24 22.10 -3.72 -8.59
N LYS A 25 23.01 -4.69 -8.44
CA LYS A 25 22.64 -6.05 -7.99
C LYS A 25 22.11 -6.07 -6.55
N GLU A 26 22.62 -5.21 -5.67
CA GLU A 26 22.12 -5.08 -4.30
C GLU A 26 20.70 -4.51 -4.27
N LEU A 27 20.39 -3.53 -5.14
CA LEU A 27 19.03 -3.01 -5.33
C LEU A 27 18.09 -4.07 -5.92
N GLU A 28 18.51 -4.79 -6.97
CA GLU A 28 17.71 -5.88 -7.55
C GLU A 28 17.39 -6.96 -6.51
N LYS A 29 18.36 -7.31 -5.64
CA LYS A 29 18.14 -8.23 -4.51
C LYS A 29 17.16 -7.67 -3.47
N PHE A 30 17.27 -6.39 -3.15
CA PHE A 30 16.36 -5.71 -2.22
C PHE A 30 14.91 -5.72 -2.69
N PHE A 31 14.66 -5.40 -3.97
CA PHE A 31 13.30 -5.39 -4.53
C PHE A 31 12.74 -6.79 -4.84
N SER A 32 13.61 -7.80 -5.03
CA SER A 32 13.19 -9.19 -5.26
C SER A 32 12.97 -10.00 -3.98
N GLY A 33 13.18 -9.40 -2.80
CA GLY A 33 12.95 -10.05 -1.51
C GLY A 33 14.05 -11.02 -1.08
N GLN A 34 15.19 -11.04 -1.78
CA GLN A 34 16.37 -11.82 -1.36
C GLN A 34 17.09 -11.12 -0.19
N GLU A 35 17.85 -11.90 0.59
CA GLU A 35 18.63 -11.41 1.72
C GLU A 35 19.71 -10.42 1.21
N VAL A 36 19.65 -9.19 1.71
CA VAL A 36 20.54 -8.10 1.31
C VAL A 36 21.52 -7.87 2.45
N SER A 37 22.82 -7.92 2.16
CA SER A 37 23.86 -7.63 3.14
C SER A 37 24.39 -6.21 2.96
N GLY A 38 24.72 -5.52 4.06
CA GLY A 38 25.32 -4.19 4.03
C GLY A 38 24.33 -3.05 4.25
N ARG A 39 24.56 -1.90 3.61
CA ARG A 39 23.81 -0.64 3.85
C ARG A 39 22.31 -0.77 3.60
N LEU A 40 21.89 -1.59 2.63
CA LEU A 40 20.47 -1.82 2.34
C LEU A 40 19.75 -2.70 3.37
N ALA A 41 20.47 -3.54 4.12
CA ALA A 41 19.90 -4.28 5.24
C ALA A 41 19.50 -3.31 6.36
N ASN A 42 20.41 -2.38 6.70
CA ASN A 42 20.18 -1.34 7.71
C ASN A 42 19.02 -0.41 7.32
N LEU A 43 18.90 -0.04 6.04
CA LEU A 43 17.76 0.73 5.54
C LEU A 43 16.43 0.00 5.74
N LYS A 44 16.42 -1.34 5.65
CA LYS A 44 15.22 -2.16 5.85
C LYS A 44 14.78 -2.17 7.31
N ASP A 45 15.72 -2.08 8.23
CA ASP A 45 15.44 -1.95 9.66
C ASP A 45 15.11 -0.51 10.05
N GLU A 46 15.71 0.51 9.41
CA GLU A 46 15.33 1.92 9.56
C GLU A 46 13.97 2.29 8.92
N LEU A 47 13.52 1.51 7.92
CA LEU A 47 12.19 1.66 7.30
C LEU A 47 11.07 1.03 8.13
N LYS A 48 11.38 0.22 9.15
CA LYS A 48 10.37 -0.20 10.11
C LYS A 48 10.11 0.99 11.03
N PRO A 49 8.84 1.43 11.20
CA PRO A 49 8.55 2.52 12.11
C PRO A 49 9.04 2.16 13.50
N GLU A 50 9.70 3.11 14.18
CA GLU A 50 10.21 2.90 15.53
C GLU A 50 9.08 2.39 16.44
N GLU A 51 9.40 1.41 17.28
CA GLU A 51 8.47 0.78 18.20
C GLU A 51 7.91 1.84 19.16
N GLY A 52 6.58 2.04 19.16
CA GLY A 52 5.90 3.11 19.92
C GLY A 52 5.70 4.42 19.16
N SER A 53 6.06 4.50 17.88
CA SER A 53 5.65 5.61 17.01
C SER A 53 4.16 5.52 16.65
N ALA A 54 3.52 6.67 16.37
CA ALA A 54 2.14 6.73 15.92
C ALA A 54 1.88 5.92 14.64
N GLU A 55 2.90 5.75 13.80
CA GLU A 55 2.83 4.91 12.60
C GLU A 55 2.86 3.42 12.92
N ALA A 56 3.69 2.98 13.88
CA ALA A 56 3.69 1.60 14.35
C ALA A 56 2.35 1.21 15.00
N GLU A 57 1.76 2.11 15.80
CA GLU A 57 0.43 1.91 16.39
C GLU A 57 -0.66 1.83 15.32
N TRP A 58 -0.61 2.72 14.31
CA TRP A 58 -1.55 2.68 13.19
C TRP A 58 -1.45 1.35 12.41
N LEU A 59 -0.24 0.87 12.12
CA LEU A 59 -0.04 -0.41 11.45
C LEU A 59 -0.54 -1.59 12.29
N ALA A 60 -0.30 -1.58 13.61
CA ALA A 60 -0.79 -2.62 14.51
C ALA A 60 -2.32 -2.68 14.54
N GLU A 61 -2.99 -1.53 14.54
CA GLU A 61 -4.45 -1.47 14.46
C GLU A 61 -5.00 -1.94 13.12
N LEU A 62 -4.35 -1.58 12.00
CA LEU A 62 -4.74 -2.11 10.71
C LEU A 62 -4.63 -3.64 10.66
N GLU A 63 -3.58 -4.19 11.27
CA GLU A 63 -3.42 -5.63 11.37
C GLU A 63 -4.48 -6.29 12.26
N GLY A 64 -4.88 -5.60 13.33
CA GLY A 64 -6.04 -5.97 14.15
C GLY A 64 -7.32 -6.03 13.32
N LEU A 65 -7.60 -4.99 12.54
CA LEU A 65 -8.77 -4.92 11.65
C LEU A 65 -8.78 -6.05 10.61
N ARG A 66 -7.62 -6.44 10.06
CA ARG A 66 -7.54 -7.56 9.12
C ARG A 66 -7.94 -8.88 9.76
N LYS A 67 -7.51 -9.13 10.99
CA LYS A 67 -7.70 -10.40 11.71
C LYS A 67 -9.04 -10.49 12.44
N ALA A 68 -9.70 -9.37 12.71
CA ALA A 68 -10.97 -9.34 13.40
C ALA A 68 -12.02 -10.18 12.67
N ASP A 69 -13.02 -10.70 13.39
CA ASP A 69 -14.25 -11.24 12.80
C ASP A 69 -15.16 -10.09 12.33
N PHE A 70 -16.33 -10.36 11.75
CA PHE A 70 -17.19 -9.30 11.24
C PHE A 70 -17.65 -8.32 12.35
N ARG A 71 -18.07 -8.84 13.51
CA ARG A 71 -18.54 -8.01 14.62
C ARG A 71 -17.41 -7.18 15.24
N GLY A 72 -16.25 -7.79 15.44
CA GLY A 72 -15.04 -7.09 15.89
C GLY A 72 -14.63 -6.03 14.89
N PHE A 73 -14.61 -6.36 13.60
CA PHE A 73 -14.27 -5.41 12.54
C PHE A 73 -15.20 -4.18 12.56
N VAL A 74 -16.52 -4.35 12.64
CA VAL A 74 -17.47 -3.22 12.69
C VAL A 74 -17.17 -2.30 13.87
N LYS A 75 -16.96 -2.88 15.06
CA LYS A 75 -16.65 -2.13 16.28
C LYS A 75 -15.33 -1.37 16.14
N ASP A 76 -14.29 -2.05 15.71
CA ASP A 76 -12.93 -1.52 15.64
C ASP A 76 -12.81 -0.51 14.50
N ALA A 77 -13.43 -0.75 13.35
CA ALA A 77 -13.51 0.18 12.21
C ALA A 77 -14.25 1.47 12.60
N THR A 78 -15.34 1.36 13.36
CA THR A 78 -16.04 2.53 13.90
C THR A 78 -15.13 3.34 14.82
N ALA A 79 -14.43 2.68 15.74
CA ALA A 79 -13.49 3.35 16.65
C ALA A 79 -12.34 4.01 15.89
N PHE A 80 -11.77 3.32 14.90
CA PHE A 80 -10.69 3.79 14.05
C PHE A 80 -11.07 5.06 13.28
N VAL A 81 -12.22 5.06 12.61
CA VAL A 81 -12.72 6.22 11.86
C VAL A 81 -13.10 7.37 12.81
N ARG A 82 -13.68 7.07 13.98
CA ARG A 82 -14.04 8.08 14.99
C ARG A 82 -12.80 8.74 15.61
N ALA A 83 -11.71 8.01 15.75
CA ALA A 83 -10.42 8.54 16.19
C ALA A 83 -9.75 9.46 15.15
N GLY A 84 -10.37 9.69 14.00
CA GLY A 84 -9.84 10.54 12.93
C GLY A 84 -8.64 9.92 12.21
N LYS A 85 -8.46 8.60 12.33
CA LYS A 85 -7.34 7.91 11.70
C LYS A 85 -7.54 7.85 10.19
N LYS A 86 -6.43 8.00 9.47
CA LYS A 86 -6.42 7.93 8.01
C LYS A 86 -6.77 6.51 7.55
N LEU A 87 -7.67 6.41 6.59
CA LEU A 87 -8.00 5.14 5.95
C LEU A 87 -6.76 4.56 5.23
N PRO A 88 -6.57 3.23 5.28
CA PRO A 88 -5.47 2.56 4.60
C PRO A 88 -5.62 2.65 3.08
N ASN A 89 -4.51 2.53 2.34
CA ASN A 89 -4.53 2.39 0.88
C ASN A 89 -4.57 0.91 0.43
N ASP A 90 -4.84 0.02 1.37
CA ASP A 90 -4.94 -1.43 1.19
C ASP A 90 -6.30 -1.76 0.57
N GLU A 91 -6.28 -2.33 -0.64
CA GLU A 91 -7.48 -2.60 -1.44
C GLU A 91 -8.42 -3.60 -0.75
N GLU A 92 -7.89 -4.64 -0.12
CA GLU A 92 -8.70 -5.70 0.50
C GLU A 92 -9.37 -5.16 1.77
N LEU A 93 -8.64 -4.36 2.55
CA LEU A 93 -9.18 -3.74 3.75
C LEU A 93 -10.23 -2.67 3.40
N LEU A 94 -10.01 -1.87 2.34
CA LEU A 94 -11.00 -0.90 1.86
C LEU A 94 -12.29 -1.57 1.38
N VAL A 95 -12.21 -2.68 0.63
CA VAL A 95 -13.40 -3.45 0.24
C VAL A 95 -14.16 -3.93 1.49
N ARG A 96 -13.44 -4.36 2.52
CA ARG A 96 -14.06 -4.78 3.79
C ARG A 96 -14.72 -3.61 4.54
N PHE A 97 -14.17 -2.39 4.48
CA PHE A 97 -14.82 -1.19 5.02
C PHE A 97 -16.16 -0.89 4.33
N LEU A 98 -16.34 -1.28 3.06
CA LEU A 98 -17.63 -1.14 2.34
C LEU A 98 -18.71 -2.14 2.81
N ASP A 99 -18.36 -3.14 3.61
CA ASP A 99 -19.30 -4.03 4.31
C ASP A 99 -19.81 -3.44 5.64
N HIS A 100 -19.35 -2.24 6.01
CA HIS A 100 -19.73 -1.62 7.27
C HIS A 100 -21.23 -1.21 7.26
N PRO A 101 -21.99 -1.49 8.34
CA PRO A 101 -23.43 -1.18 8.39
C PRO A 101 -23.75 0.32 8.44
N SER A 102 -22.79 1.15 8.85
CA SER A 102 -22.95 2.61 8.83
C SER A 102 -22.62 3.18 7.45
N GLU A 103 -23.63 3.72 6.78
CA GLU A 103 -23.49 4.40 5.48
C GLU A 103 -22.50 5.56 5.55
N SER A 104 -22.40 6.26 6.69
CA SER A 104 -21.41 7.33 6.87
C SER A 104 -19.96 6.86 6.73
N ILE A 105 -19.65 5.63 7.14
CA ILE A 105 -18.32 5.02 6.98
C ILE A 105 -18.15 4.53 5.55
N THR A 106 -19.19 3.98 4.94
CA THR A 106 -19.20 3.61 3.52
C THR A 106 -18.89 4.80 2.63
N ILE A 107 -19.56 5.95 2.82
CA ILE A 107 -19.30 7.19 2.08
C ILE A 107 -17.84 7.63 2.23
N LYS A 108 -17.31 7.69 3.46
CA LYS A 108 -15.89 8.04 3.71
C LYS A 108 -14.93 7.09 3.00
N THR A 109 -15.29 5.81 2.93
CA THR A 109 -14.49 4.79 2.26
C THR A 109 -14.51 5.00 0.75
N LEU A 110 -15.68 5.24 0.16
CA LEU A 110 -15.83 5.53 -1.27
C LEU A 110 -15.09 6.83 -1.65
N GLU A 111 -15.22 7.90 -0.85
CA GLU A 111 -14.47 9.15 -1.03
C GLU A 111 -12.95 8.94 -1.01
N HIS A 112 -12.47 7.99 -0.21
CA HIS A 112 -11.04 7.64 -0.16
C HIS A 112 -10.60 6.77 -1.34
N ILE A 113 -11.49 5.93 -1.88
CA ILE A 113 -11.20 5.06 -3.04
C ILE A 113 -11.05 5.87 -4.33
N VAL A 114 -11.87 6.90 -4.56
CA VAL A 114 -11.83 7.74 -5.78
C VAL A 114 -10.41 8.26 -6.10
N PRO A 115 -9.74 9.01 -5.20
CA PRO A 115 -8.40 9.54 -5.49
C PRO A 115 -7.33 8.45 -5.57
N ILE A 116 -7.58 7.25 -5.03
CA ILE A 116 -6.69 6.11 -5.21
C ILE A 116 -6.76 5.63 -6.67
N LEU A 117 -7.97 5.44 -7.19
CA LEU A 117 -8.21 4.96 -8.55
C LEU A 117 -7.72 5.95 -9.62
N GLU A 118 -7.82 7.25 -9.35
CA GLU A 118 -7.29 8.28 -10.24
C GLU A 118 -5.76 8.23 -10.38
N ARG A 119 -5.05 7.76 -9.33
CA ARG A 119 -3.57 7.73 -9.30
C ARG A 119 -2.98 6.40 -9.73
N LYS A 120 -3.69 5.30 -9.46
CA LYS A 120 -3.21 3.94 -9.74
C LYS A 120 -4.37 3.03 -10.10
N ALA A 121 -4.08 2.05 -10.97
CA ALA A 121 -5.01 0.98 -11.24
C ALA A 121 -5.26 0.13 -9.98
N TRP A 122 -6.51 -0.30 -9.82
CA TRP A 122 -6.91 -1.26 -8.78
C TRP A 122 -6.47 -2.67 -9.18
N LYS A 123 -5.73 -3.38 -8.33
CA LYS A 123 -5.12 -4.67 -8.71
C LYS A 123 -6.18 -5.75 -8.95
N LYS A 124 -7.22 -5.77 -8.12
CA LYS A 124 -8.30 -6.78 -8.18
C LYS A 124 -9.66 -6.07 -8.28
N PRO A 125 -10.12 -5.67 -9.47
CA PRO A 125 -11.33 -4.85 -9.61
C PRO A 125 -12.62 -5.64 -9.30
N ALA A 126 -12.65 -6.96 -9.51
CA ALA A 126 -13.87 -7.75 -9.37
C ALA A 126 -14.51 -7.71 -7.97
N PRO A 127 -13.77 -7.90 -6.84
CA PRO A 127 -14.33 -7.72 -5.50
C PRO A 127 -14.94 -6.33 -5.27
N LEU A 128 -14.27 -5.28 -5.74
CA LEU A 128 -14.77 -3.92 -5.63
C LEU A 128 -16.05 -3.73 -6.45
N LYS A 129 -16.05 -4.12 -7.74
CA LYS A 129 -17.24 -4.03 -8.62
C LYS A 129 -18.45 -4.75 -8.02
N ASN A 130 -18.29 -6.01 -7.58
CA ASN A 130 -19.36 -6.78 -6.96
C ASN A 130 -19.94 -6.08 -5.72
N ARG A 131 -19.07 -5.47 -4.91
CA ARG A 131 -19.49 -4.74 -3.72
C ARG A 131 -20.23 -3.45 -4.06
N LEU A 132 -19.75 -2.69 -5.05
CA LEU A 132 -20.42 -1.48 -5.55
C LEU A 132 -21.82 -1.80 -6.08
N THR A 133 -21.98 -2.90 -6.83
CA THR A 133 -23.30 -3.36 -7.29
C THR A 133 -24.24 -3.71 -6.14
N THR A 134 -23.72 -4.33 -5.08
CA THR A 134 -24.53 -4.63 -3.89
C THR A 134 -24.93 -3.35 -3.16
N LEU A 135 -24.00 -2.40 -3.04
CA LEU A 135 -24.24 -1.12 -2.39
C LEU A 135 -25.22 -0.24 -3.17
N SER A 136 -25.17 -0.23 -4.50
CA SER A 136 -26.11 0.56 -5.30
C SER A 136 -27.56 0.07 -5.19
N LEU A 137 -27.78 -1.18 -4.77
CA LEU A 137 -29.11 -1.71 -4.49
C LEU A 137 -29.59 -1.41 -3.06
N ALA A 138 -28.66 -1.23 -2.11
CA ALA A 138 -28.97 -1.11 -0.68
C ALA A 138 -28.81 0.31 -0.12
N ALA A 139 -28.09 1.20 -0.81
CA ALA A 139 -27.80 2.55 -0.35
C ALA A 139 -29.03 3.47 -0.46
N GLU A 140 -29.25 4.27 0.58
CA GLU A 140 -30.34 5.24 0.64
C GLU A 140 -29.84 6.67 0.30
N ASP A 141 -28.57 6.98 0.59
CA ASP A 141 -28.02 8.32 0.38
C ASP A 141 -27.67 8.56 -1.11
N PRO A 142 -28.20 9.62 -1.75
CA PRO A 142 -27.86 10.00 -3.12
C PRO A 142 -26.36 10.20 -3.36
N LYS A 143 -25.62 10.64 -2.33
CA LYS A 143 -24.16 10.81 -2.37
C LYS A 143 -23.45 9.47 -2.53
N THR A 144 -23.93 8.42 -1.87
CA THR A 144 -23.41 7.06 -2.02
C THR A 144 -23.52 6.63 -3.48
N HIS A 145 -24.68 6.83 -4.12
CA HIS A 145 -24.90 6.54 -5.54
C HIS A 145 -23.97 7.32 -6.47
N ALA A 146 -23.80 8.63 -6.21
CA ALA A 146 -22.91 9.47 -7.01
C ALA A 146 -21.44 9.00 -6.95
N LEU A 147 -20.96 8.62 -5.76
CA LEU A 147 -19.61 8.09 -5.58
C LEU A 147 -19.43 6.72 -6.24
N ILE A 148 -20.43 5.84 -6.14
CA ILE A 148 -20.41 4.53 -6.83
C ILE A 148 -20.28 4.74 -8.33
N ALA A 149 -21.14 5.59 -8.93
CA ALA A 149 -21.10 5.87 -10.36
C ALA A 149 -19.75 6.46 -10.82
N GLN A 150 -19.16 7.34 -10.00
CA GLN A 150 -17.82 7.89 -10.27
C GLN A 150 -16.76 6.78 -10.27
N ILE A 151 -16.78 5.89 -9.27
CA ILE A 151 -15.83 4.77 -9.19
C ILE A 151 -16.00 3.82 -10.37
N GLU A 152 -17.23 3.48 -10.73
CA GLU A 152 -17.53 2.61 -11.88
C GLU A 152 -17.02 3.21 -13.19
N ALA A 153 -17.21 4.52 -13.40
CA ALA A 153 -16.69 5.22 -14.57
C ALA A 153 -15.15 5.18 -14.67
N ILE A 154 -14.44 5.20 -13.54
CA ILE A 154 -12.96 5.09 -13.52
C ILE A 154 -12.52 3.65 -13.80
N LEU A 155 -13.27 2.66 -13.30
CA LEU A 155 -12.89 1.24 -13.41
C LEU A 155 -13.08 0.64 -14.81
N GLY A 156 -13.95 1.22 -15.66
CA GLY A 156 -14.25 0.70 -17.00
C GLY A 156 -15.04 -0.61 -16.96
#